data_AF-A0A1H3ILD1-F1
#
_entry.id   AF-A0A1H3ILD1-F1
#
_cell.length_a   1.000
_cell.length_b   1.000
_cell.length_c   1.000
_cell.angle_alpha   90.00
_cell.angle_beta   90.00
_cell.angle_gamma   90.00
#
_symmetry.space_group_name_H-M   'P 1'
#
loop_
_entity.id
_entity.type
_entity.pdbx_description
1 polymer ?
#
loop_
_entity_poly.entity_id
_entity_poly.type
_entity_poly.pdbx_seq_one_letter_code
_entity_poly.pdbx_strand_id
1 'polypeptide(L)'
;MSEPSQRRPRPDYQQGLPDHHDPTAGIGGARPAQSALTLRLVLAASGLVVCVAGGILFLAIDAPVIFAVALFVLAAIALVDLVVVARRKLRGEPG
;
A
#
# COMPACT_ATOMS: atom_id res chain seq x y z
N MET A 1 -27.46 -17.09 -42.65
CA MET A 1 -27.08 -18.29 -41.88
C MET A 1 -26.31 -17.78 -40.68
N SER A 2 -26.98 -17.56 -39.55
CA SER A 2 -26.38 -16.96 -38.36
C SER A 2 -25.65 -18.05 -37.58
N GLU A 3 -24.34 -17.91 -37.40
CA GLU A 3 -23.54 -18.87 -36.64
C GLU A 3 -24.03 -18.94 -35.18
N PRO A 4 -24.18 -20.15 -34.61
CA PRO A 4 -24.59 -20.28 -33.22
C PRO A 4 -23.44 -19.86 -32.31
N SER A 5 -23.69 -18.83 -31.50
CA SER A 5 -22.89 -18.44 -30.34
C SER A 5 -22.54 -19.69 -29.51
N GLN A 6 -21.29 -20.14 -29.61
CA GLN A 6 -20.75 -21.19 -28.74
C GLN A 6 -20.71 -20.66 -27.31
N ARG A 7 -21.72 -21.00 -26.51
CA ARG A 7 -21.68 -20.88 -25.05
C ARG A 7 -20.49 -21.71 -24.55
N ARG A 8 -19.44 -21.01 -24.12
CA ARG A 8 -18.29 -21.66 -23.46
C ARG A 8 -18.79 -22.42 -22.22
N PRO A 9 -18.23 -23.61 -21.95
CA PRO A 9 -18.66 -24.46 -20.86
C PRO A 9 -18.46 -23.77 -19.50
N ARG A 10 -19.40 -24.02 -18.58
CA ARG A 10 -19.48 -23.47 -17.21
C ARG A 10 -18.23 -23.58 -16.31
N PRO A 11 -17.26 -24.50 -16.48
CA PRO A 11 -16.09 -24.57 -15.59
C PRO A 11 -15.22 -23.31 -15.63
N ASP A 12 -15.18 -22.61 -16.77
CA ASP A 12 -14.34 -21.41 -16.97
C ASP A 12 -14.80 -20.22 -16.12
N TYR A 13 -16.06 -20.20 -15.69
CA TYR A 13 -16.59 -19.14 -14.81
C TYR A 13 -16.22 -19.35 -13.33
N GLN A 14 -15.89 -20.57 -12.92
CA GLN A 14 -15.47 -20.84 -11.54
C GLN A 14 -14.01 -20.47 -11.28
N GLN A 15 -13.20 -20.33 -12.34
CA GLN A 15 -11.77 -20.07 -12.22
C GLN A 15 -11.43 -18.59 -11.97
N GLY A 16 -12.44 -17.73 -11.78
CA GLY A 16 -12.24 -16.31 -11.59
C GLY A 16 -11.69 -15.69 -12.88
N LEU A 17 -12.59 -15.29 -13.77
CA LEU A 17 -12.19 -14.60 -15.00
C LEU A 17 -11.32 -13.39 -14.62
N PRO A 18 -10.04 -13.33 -15.03
CA PRO A 18 -9.21 -12.15 -14.83
C PRO A 18 -9.98 -10.95 -15.39
N ASP A 19 -9.98 -9.84 -14.65
CA ASP A 19 -10.68 -8.59 -15.00
C ASP A 19 -12.21 -8.54 -14.86
N HIS A 20 -12.87 -9.47 -14.18
CA HIS A 20 -14.31 -9.33 -13.97
C HIS A 20 -14.72 -8.24 -12.95
N HIS A 21 -13.80 -7.81 -12.08
CA HIS A 21 -14.11 -6.90 -10.96
C HIS A 21 -13.54 -5.49 -11.06
N ASP A 22 -12.92 -5.11 -12.18
CA ASP A 22 -12.41 -3.75 -12.37
C ASP A 22 -13.18 -3.01 -13.47
N PRO A 23 -14.16 -2.16 -13.10
CA PRO A 23 -14.93 -1.36 -14.07
C PRO A 23 -14.06 -0.31 -14.81
N THR A 24 -12.77 -0.21 -14.51
CA THR A 24 -11.82 0.70 -15.17
C THR A 24 -10.72 0.01 -15.98
N ALA A 25 -10.70 -1.34 -16.05
CA ALA A 25 -9.68 -2.11 -16.77
C ALA A 25 -9.56 -1.75 -18.28
N GLY A 26 -10.66 -1.32 -18.91
CA GLY A 26 -10.70 -0.96 -20.33
C GLY A 26 -10.41 0.51 -20.67
N ILE A 27 -10.29 1.41 -19.69
CA ILE A 27 -10.13 2.85 -19.90
C ILE A 27 -8.93 3.33 -19.06
N GLY A 28 -7.73 2.96 -19.49
CA GLY A 28 -6.50 3.29 -18.76
C GLY A 28 -6.26 2.42 -17.52
N GLY A 29 -6.54 1.12 -17.61
CA GLY A 29 -6.21 0.13 -16.58
C GLY A 29 -4.77 0.32 -16.09
N ALA A 30 -4.64 0.75 -14.83
CA ALA A 30 -3.37 1.17 -14.28
C ALA A 30 -2.42 -0.04 -14.23
N ARG A 31 -1.16 0.16 -14.64
CA ARG A 31 -0.09 -0.79 -14.33
C ARG A 31 -0.17 -1.15 -12.84
N PRO A 32 0.10 -2.42 -12.47
CA PRO A 32 0.17 -2.88 -11.10
C PRO A 32 0.68 -1.82 -10.13
N ALA A 33 0.01 -1.66 -8.99
CA ALA A 33 0.16 -0.57 -8.01
C ALA A 33 1.57 -0.42 -7.36
N GLN A 34 2.66 -0.82 -8.02
CA GLN A 34 4.03 -0.77 -7.55
C GLN A 34 4.57 0.65 -7.36
N SER A 35 4.18 1.61 -8.20
CA SER A 35 4.65 3.00 -8.09
C SER A 35 4.13 3.67 -6.82
N ALA A 36 2.84 3.48 -6.51
CA ALA A 36 2.23 3.97 -5.27
C ALA A 36 2.76 3.22 -4.02
N LEU A 37 3.01 1.92 -4.14
CA LEU A 37 3.54 1.11 -3.03
C LEU A 37 4.96 1.53 -2.63
N THR A 38 5.82 1.78 -3.62
CA THR A 38 7.20 2.22 -3.39
C THR A 38 7.21 3.62 -2.77
N LEU A 39 6.36 4.53 -3.26
CA LEU A 39 6.21 5.87 -2.68
C LEU A 39 5.74 5.81 -1.22
N ARG A 40 4.75 4.96 -0.90
CA ARG A 40 4.29 4.76 0.48
C ARG A 40 5.40 4.26 1.39
N LEU A 41 6.22 3.32 0.92
CA LEU A 41 7.36 2.82 1.69
C LEU A 41 8.39 3.91 1.95
N VAL A 42 8.70 4.73 0.95
CA VAL A 42 9.65 5.85 1.08
C VAL A 42 9.12 6.93 2.02
N LEU A 43 7.85 7.32 1.89
CA LEU A 43 7.18 8.28 2.78
C LEU A 43 7.12 7.78 4.23
N ALA A 44 6.78 6.51 4.45
CA ALA A 44 6.75 5.92 5.78
C ALA A 44 8.15 5.87 6.39
N ALA A 45 9.17 5.48 5.62
CA ALA A 45 10.56 5.43 6.09
C ALA A 45 11.10 6.83 6.42
N SER A 46 10.91 7.82 5.54
CA SER A 46 11.40 9.18 5.79
C SER A 46 10.65 9.84 6.95
N GLY A 47 9.32 9.67 7.03
CA GLY A 47 8.50 10.13 8.15
C GLY A 47 8.93 9.53 9.49
N LEU A 48 9.22 8.21 9.52
CA LEU A 48 9.72 7.54 10.70
C LEU A 48 11.06 8.13 11.16
N VAL A 49 12.03 8.30 10.26
CA VAL A 49 13.34 8.87 10.58
C VAL A 49 13.21 10.28 11.13
N VAL A 50 12.41 11.14 10.47
CA VAL A 50 12.19 12.52 10.92
C VAL A 50 11.52 12.56 12.29
N CYS A 51 10.50 11.72 12.53
CA CYS A 51 9.80 11.69 13.81
C CYS A 51 10.72 11.21 14.95
N VAL A 52 11.52 10.17 14.72
CA VAL A 52 12.46 9.66 15.73
C VAL A 52 13.55 10.69 16.01
N ALA A 53 14.18 11.24 14.97
CA ALA A 53 15.24 12.24 15.12
C ALA A 53 14.72 13.52 15.81
N GLY A 54 13.54 14.00 15.41
CA GLY A 54 12.89 15.15 16.03
C GLY A 54 12.51 14.88 17.48
N GLY A 55 11.97 13.70 17.80
CA GLY A 55 11.62 13.33 19.17
C GLY A 55 12.84 13.30 20.09
N ILE A 56 13.95 12.72 19.62
CA ILE A 56 15.22 12.71 20.35
C ILE A 56 15.75 14.15 20.52
N LEU A 57 15.70 14.97 19.47
CA LEU A 57 16.18 16.35 19.53
C LEU A 57 15.37 17.18 20.55
N PHE A 58 14.05 17.06 20.56
CA PHE A 58 13.18 17.75 21.51
C PHE A 58 13.47 17.36 22.96
N LEU A 59 13.76 16.08 23.22
CA LEU A 59 14.22 15.64 24.54
C LEU A 59 15.61 16.19 24.88
N ALA A 60 16.51 16.29 23.89
CA ALA A 60 17.87 16.79 24.10
C ALA A 60 17.95 18.30 24.41
N ILE A 61 16.95 19.07 23.98
CA ILE A 61 16.88 20.53 24.23
C ILE A 61 15.97 20.90 25.41
N ASP A 62 15.54 19.93 26.22
CA ASP A 62 14.57 20.11 27.32
C ASP A 62 13.28 20.83 26.89
N ALA A 63 12.86 20.64 25.64
CA ALA A 63 11.60 21.19 25.15
C ALA A 63 10.40 20.46 25.79
N PRO A 64 9.18 21.05 25.73
CA PRO A 64 8.01 20.43 26.32
C PRO A 64 7.79 19.00 25.81
N VAL A 65 7.75 18.04 26.75
CA VAL A 65 7.70 16.60 26.50
C VAL A 65 6.53 16.19 25.60
N ILE A 66 5.44 16.97 25.60
CA ILE A 66 4.26 16.77 24.75
C ILE A 66 4.65 16.66 23.26
N PHE A 67 5.60 17.48 22.77
CA PHE A 67 6.03 17.42 21.38
C PHE A 67 6.82 16.16 21.07
N ALA A 68 7.70 15.72 21.96
CA ALA A 68 8.43 14.47 21.81
C ALA A 68 7.47 13.27 21.80
N VAL A 69 6.49 13.25 22.70
CA VAL A 69 5.45 12.21 22.75
C VAL A 69 4.66 12.17 21.43
N ALA A 70 4.22 13.33 20.92
CA ALA A 70 3.51 13.39 19.64
C ALA A 70 4.35 12.83 18.48
N LEU A 71 5.63 13.17 18.41
CA LEU A 71 6.54 12.63 17.40
C LEU A 71 6.75 11.12 17.55
N PHE A 72 6.86 10.60 18.77
CA PHE A 72 6.95 9.15 18.99
C PHE A 72 5.67 8.41 18.60
N VAL A 73 4.49 9.01 18.82
CA VAL A 73 3.21 8.45 18.35
C VAL A 73 3.19 8.39 16.82
N LEU A 74 3.58 9.47 16.14
CA LEU A 74 3.69 9.48 14.67
C LEU A 74 4.72 8.46 14.16
N ALA A 75 5.85 8.31 14.85
CA ALA A 75 6.84 7.28 14.55
C ALA A 75 6.23 5.87 14.66
N ALA A 76 5.45 5.59 15.70
CA ALA A 76 4.78 4.30 15.84
C ALA A 76 3.80 4.02 14.68
N ILE A 77 3.02 5.02 14.26
CA ILE A 77 2.11 4.89 13.10
C ILE A 77 2.90 4.61 11.82
N ALA A 78 3.95 5.40 11.56
CA ALA A 78 4.80 5.21 10.39
C ALA A 78 5.48 3.83 10.37
N LEU A 79 5.88 3.30 11.54
CA LEU A 79 6.42 1.96 11.68
C LEU A 79 5.38 0.89 11.30
N VAL A 80 4.14 1.03 11.78
CA VAL A 80 3.05 0.11 11.42
C VAL A 80 2.80 0.13 9.91
N ASP A 81 2.73 1.32 9.29
CA ASP A 81 2.58 1.46 7.84
C ASP A 81 3.73 0.79 7.08
N LEU A 82 4.96 1.02 7.51
CA LEU A 82 6.15 0.39 6.91
C LEU A 82 6.07 -1.14 7.00
N VAL A 83 5.69 -1.68 8.16
CA VAL A 83 5.52 -3.13 8.37
C VAL A 83 4.39 -3.69 7.50
N VAL A 84 3.22 -3.05 7.45
CA VAL A 84 2.08 -3.49 6.64
C VAL A 84 2.44 -3.50 5.16
N VAL A 85 3.07 -2.43 4.66
CA VAL A 85 3.49 -2.30 3.27
C VAL A 85 4.58 -3.33 2.94
N ALA A 86 5.57 -3.50 3.81
CA ALA A 86 6.62 -4.50 3.63
C ALA A 86 6.04 -5.93 3.63
N ARG A 87 5.12 -6.25 4.54
CA ARG A 87 4.43 -7.55 4.59
C ARG A 87 3.58 -7.78 3.34
N ARG A 88 2.89 -6.75 2.84
CA ARG A 88 2.13 -6.82 1.60
C ARG A 88 3.04 -7.09 0.39
N LYS A 89 4.21 -6.43 0.32
CA LYS A 89 5.23 -6.68 -0.70
C LYS A 89 5.82 -8.09 -0.62
N LEU A 90 6.05 -8.61 0.59
CA LEU A 90 6.63 -9.93 0.82
C LEU A 90 5.66 -11.09 0.55
N ARG A 91 4.35 -10.86 0.67
CA ARG A 91 3.31 -11.87 0.38
C ARG A 91 3.14 -12.16 -1.11
N GLY A 92 3.80 -11.41 -1.98
CA GLY A 92 3.88 -11.74 -3.39
C GLY A 92 2.54 -11.72 -4.12
N GLU A 93 1.52 -11.03 -3.61
CA GLU A 93 0.39 -10.60 -4.44
C GLU A 93 0.98 -9.63 -5.47
N PRO A 94 1.18 -10.07 -6.73
CA PRO A 94 1.54 -9.15 -7.78
C PRO A 94 0.33 -8.21 -7.88
N GLY A 95 0.58 -6.92 -7.65
CA GLY A 95 -0.42 -5.92 -7.98
C GLY A 95 -0.78 -5.97 -9.46
#